data_AF-R9LRA9-F1
#
_entry.id   AF-R9LRA9-F1
#
_cell.length_a   1.000
_cell.length_b   1.000
_cell.length_c   1.000
_cell.angle_alpha   90.00
_cell.angle_beta   90.00
_cell.angle_gamma   90.00
#
_symmetry.space_group_name_H-M   'P 1'
#
loop_
_entity.id
_entity.type
_entity.pdbx_description
1 polymer ?
#
loop_
_entity_poly.entity_id
_entity_poly.type
_entity_poly.pdbx_seq_one_letter_code
_entity_poly.pdbx_strand_id
1 'polypeptide(L)'
;MFLLTFTVVNIAPTRQKLENDVFTISGIAQKYNCALKRLDWQQEQGFTSSLVLGENAIEIQRGMTTSSTAIFIPFMTKELRMDGAALYYGMNALSNNVIMADRKRLKNPNGLFLGTPGSGKSFAAKREITFIMLMTQDNVIICDPEDEVRQEVA
;
A
#
# COMPACT_ATOMS: atom_id res chain seq x y z
N MET A 1 4.71 25.77 6.97
CA MET A 1 4.19 25.69 5.58
C MET A 1 5.36 25.31 4.70
N PHE A 2 5.23 24.26 3.89
CA PHE A 2 6.28 23.79 2.99
C PHE A 2 5.99 24.27 1.57
N LEU A 3 7.04 24.66 0.83
CA LEU A 3 6.96 24.99 -0.58
C LEU A 3 7.39 23.76 -1.37
N LEU A 4 6.53 23.28 -2.26
CA LEU A 4 6.74 22.04 -2.99
C LEU A 4 6.54 22.29 -4.48
N THR A 5 7.34 21.60 -5.30
CA THR A 5 7.16 21.53 -6.75
C THR A 5 6.84 20.08 -7.11
N PHE A 6 5.74 19.86 -7.83
CA PHE A 6 5.37 18.53 -8.33
C PHE A 6 5.69 18.47 -9.83
N THR A 7 6.57 17.57 -10.21
CA THR A 7 6.94 17.32 -11.61
C THR A 7 6.34 15.99 -12.07
N VAL A 8 5.68 16.00 -13.23
CA VAL A 8 5.23 14.79 -13.92
C VAL A 8 6.03 14.70 -15.21
N VAL A 9 6.86 13.65 -15.33
CA VAL A 9 7.72 13.44 -16.49
C VAL A 9 7.13 12.35 -17.37
N ASN A 10 6.84 12.71 -18.61
CA ASN A 10 6.37 11.78 -19.62
C ASN A 10 7.49 11.53 -20.62
N ILE A 11 7.81 10.25 -20.86
CA ILE A 11 8.79 9.83 -21.85
C ILE A 11 8.08 8.89 -22.83
N ALA A 12 8.17 9.18 -24.12
CA ALA A 12 7.58 8.37 -25.17
C ALA A 12 8.51 8.31 -26.40
N PRO A 13 8.48 7.20 -27.17
CA PRO A 13 9.38 7.00 -28.31
C PRO A 13 9.06 7.91 -29.51
N THR A 14 7.85 8.46 -29.59
CA THR A 14 7.43 9.37 -30.66
C THR A 14 6.71 10.59 -30.09
N ARG A 15 6.82 11.73 -30.80
CA ARG A 15 6.14 12.97 -30.40
C ARG A 15 4.63 12.82 -30.33
N GLN A 16 4.02 12.11 -31.29
CA GLN A 16 2.58 11.86 -31.30
C GLN A 16 2.14 11.08 -30.06
N LYS A 17 2.92 10.07 -29.65
CA LYS A 17 2.63 9.30 -28.44
C LYS A 17 2.79 10.16 -27.18
N LEU A 18 3.85 10.98 -27.13
CA LEU A 18 4.07 11.91 -26.02
C LEU A 18 2.89 12.89 -25.85
N GLU A 19 2.41 13.49 -26.94
CA GLU A 19 1.29 14.43 -26.91
C GLU A 19 0.00 13.76 -26.43
N ASN A 20 -0.27 12.53 -26.88
CA ASN A 20 -1.39 11.74 -26.38
C ASN A 20 -1.27 11.46 -24.87
N ASP A 21 -0.09 11.05 -24.40
CA ASP A 21 0.12 10.73 -22.99
C ASP A 21 -0.02 11.99 -22.09
N VAL A 22 0.50 13.13 -22.54
CA VAL A 22 0.31 14.44 -21.85
C VAL A 22 -1.17 14.81 -21.79
N PHE A 23 -1.92 14.61 -22.88
CA PHE A 23 -3.36 14.89 -22.91
C PHE A 23 -4.13 13.99 -21.93
N THR A 24 -3.87 12.68 -21.94
CA THR A 24 -4.51 11.71 -21.03
C THR A 24 -4.24 12.04 -19.57
N ILE A 25 -2.97 12.29 -19.20
CA ILE A 25 -2.60 12.60 -17.82
C ILE A 25 -3.21 13.92 -17.35
N SER A 26 -3.26 14.93 -18.22
CA SER A 26 -3.94 16.20 -17.93
C SER A 26 -5.42 15.99 -17.64
N GLY A 27 -6.10 15.13 -18.39
CA GLY A 27 -7.51 14.78 -18.14
C GLY A 27 -7.71 14.06 -16.80
N ILE A 28 -6.81 13.14 -16.43
CA ILE A 28 -6.85 12.45 -15.12
C ILE A 28 -6.67 13.47 -13.98
N ALA A 29 -5.68 14.36 -14.09
CA ALA A 29 -5.42 15.36 -13.06
C ALA A 29 -6.60 16.33 -12.88
N GLN A 30 -7.23 16.75 -13.98
CA GLN A 30 -8.41 17.63 -13.94
C GLN A 30 -9.59 17.01 -13.20
N LYS A 31 -9.79 15.69 -13.27
CA LYS A 31 -10.82 14.97 -12.49
C LYS A 31 -10.67 15.19 -10.98
N TYR A 32 -9.45 15.42 -10.51
CA TYR A 32 -9.13 15.69 -9.10
C TYR A 32 -8.90 17.18 -8.81
N ASN A 33 -9.37 18.08 -9.68
CA ASN A 33 -9.16 19.54 -9.58
C ASN A 33 -7.68 19.94 -9.52
N CYS A 34 -6.80 19.13 -10.12
CA CYS A 34 -5.39 19.43 -10.27
C CYS A 34 -5.13 19.93 -11.69
N ALA A 35 -4.64 21.17 -11.82
CA ALA A 35 -4.20 21.72 -13.10
C ALA A 35 -2.72 21.42 -13.32
N LEU A 36 -2.38 20.68 -14.37
CA LEU A 36 -1.00 20.51 -14.81
C LEU A 36 -0.61 21.67 -15.73
N LYS A 37 0.57 22.25 -15.47
CA LYS A 37 1.16 23.30 -16.31
C LYS A 37 2.32 22.69 -17.10
N ARG A 38 2.28 22.85 -18.42
CA ARG A 38 3.37 22.42 -19.30
C ARG A 38 4.57 23.36 -19.12
N LEU A 39 5.76 22.79 -18.98
CA LEU A 39 7.02 23.52 -18.86
C LEU A 39 7.61 23.79 -20.24
N ASP A 40 6.91 24.59 -21.04
CA ASP A 40 7.37 24.95 -22.38
C ASP A 40 8.66 25.77 -22.29
N TRP A 41 9.67 25.38 -23.07
CA TRP A 41 11.03 25.94 -23.07
C TRP A 41 11.82 25.74 -21.76
N GLN A 42 11.25 25.01 -20.81
CA GLN A 42 11.87 24.66 -19.54
C GLN A 42 11.96 23.14 -19.36
N GLN A 43 12.08 22.38 -20.45
CA GLN A 43 12.04 20.92 -20.40
C GLN A 43 13.28 20.34 -19.70
N GLU A 44 14.45 20.92 -19.93
CA GLU A 44 15.71 20.50 -19.30
C GLU A 44 15.70 20.79 -17.79
N GLN A 45 15.25 21.97 -17.39
CA GLN A 45 15.06 22.36 -15.99
C GLN A 45 14.00 21.46 -15.33
N GLY A 46 12.89 21.22 -16.05
CA GLY A 46 11.83 20.31 -15.68
C GLY A 46 12.33 18.91 -15.36
N PHE A 47 13.14 18.37 -16.25
CA PHE A 47 13.75 17.06 -16.10
C PHE A 47 14.76 17.04 -14.96
N THR A 48 15.67 18.02 -14.89
CA THR A 48 16.69 18.10 -13.83
C THR A 48 16.05 18.16 -12.43
N SER A 49 15.02 18.99 -12.25
CA SER A 49 14.25 19.07 -11.00
C SER A 49 13.50 17.78 -10.64
N SER A 50 13.18 16.95 -11.62
CA SER A 50 12.55 15.65 -11.36
C SER A 50 13.54 14.59 -10.92
N LEU A 51 14.83 14.81 -11.16
CA LEU A 51 15.89 13.93 -10.68
C LEU A 51 16.12 14.18 -9.19
N VAL A 52 16.46 13.12 -8.46
CA VAL A 52 16.73 13.18 -7.02
C VAL A 52 18.16 13.69 -6.76
N LEU A 53 18.52 14.81 -7.38
CA LEU A 53 19.84 15.45 -7.29
C LEU A 53 19.92 16.54 -6.21
N GLY A 54 18.78 16.88 -5.60
CA GLY A 54 18.70 17.92 -4.56
C GLY A 54 18.64 19.34 -5.11
N GLU A 55 18.51 19.50 -6.43
CA GLU A 55 18.37 20.80 -7.08
C GLU A 55 16.97 20.91 -7.72
N ASN A 56 16.32 22.05 -7.52
CA ASN A 56 15.07 22.38 -8.19
C ASN A 56 15.24 23.68 -9.00
N ALA A 57 15.36 23.54 -10.32
CA ALA A 57 15.51 24.62 -11.28
C ALA A 57 14.18 25.23 -11.76
N ILE A 58 13.04 24.81 -11.18
CA ILE A 58 11.71 25.32 -11.53
C ILE A 58 11.24 26.30 -10.43
N GLU A 59 10.82 27.49 -10.84
CA GLU A 59 10.34 28.53 -9.91
C GLU A 59 8.91 28.27 -9.38
N ILE A 60 8.13 27.43 -10.07
CA ILE A 60 6.75 27.12 -9.71
C ILE A 60 6.72 26.32 -8.41
N GLN A 61 6.19 26.93 -7.36
CA GLN A 61 6.07 26.34 -6.03
C GLN A 61 4.64 26.45 -5.51
N ARG A 62 4.17 25.42 -4.80
CA ARG A 62 2.88 25.38 -4.13
C ARG A 62 3.08 25.28 -2.63
N GLY A 63 2.45 26.18 -1.88
CA GLY A 63 2.41 26.12 -0.42
C GLY A 63 1.50 25.01 0.07
N MET A 64 2.01 24.16 0.96
CA MET A 64 1.25 23.09 1.61
C MET A 64 1.44 23.09 3.12
N THR A 65 0.43 22.61 3.84
CA THR A 65 0.54 22.34 5.28
C THR A 65 1.40 21.10 5.53
N THR A 66 1.94 20.96 6.73
CA THR A 66 2.74 19.79 7.13
C THR A 66 1.94 18.50 6.98
N SER A 67 0.65 18.50 7.36
CA SER A 67 -0.24 17.34 7.24
C SER A 67 -0.46 16.92 5.79
N SER A 68 -0.73 17.87 4.88
CA SER A 68 -0.90 17.54 3.46
C SER A 68 0.41 17.09 2.80
N THR A 69 1.55 17.61 3.24
CA THR A 69 2.87 17.17 2.76
C THR A 69 3.18 15.74 3.20
N ALA A 70 2.82 15.37 4.44
CA ALA A 70 3.07 14.04 5.00
C ALA A 70 2.38 12.90 4.23
N ILE A 71 1.26 13.18 3.55
CA ILE A 71 0.55 12.18 2.73
C ILE A 71 1.41 11.68 1.56
N PHE A 72 2.34 12.49 1.05
CA PHE A 72 3.21 12.11 -0.06
C PHE A 72 4.42 11.27 0.37
N ILE A 73 4.60 11.01 1.67
CA ILE A 73 5.70 10.17 2.15
C ILE A 73 5.25 8.70 2.00
N PRO A 74 5.89 7.91 1.13
CA PRO A 74 5.41 6.55 0.78
C PRO A 74 5.62 5.51 1.89
N PHE A 75 6.11 5.91 3.07
CA PHE A 75 6.48 5.02 4.17
C PHE A 75 5.63 5.22 5.44
N MET A 76 4.52 5.96 5.35
CA MET A 76 3.66 6.21 6.52
C MET A 76 2.95 4.93 7.00
N THR A 77 2.79 3.92 6.14
CA THR A 77 2.21 2.63 6.52
C THR A 77 3.28 1.56 6.62
N LYS A 78 3.37 0.91 7.79
CA LYS A 78 4.14 -0.32 7.93
C LYS A 78 3.32 -1.48 7.38
N GLU A 79 3.84 -2.12 6.34
CA GLU A 79 3.24 -3.34 5.79
C GLU A 79 3.86 -4.58 6.43
N LEU A 80 3.01 -5.51 6.86
CA LEU A 80 3.43 -6.84 7.27
C LEU A 80 3.14 -7.80 6.13
N ARG A 81 4.09 -7.89 5.20
CA ARG A 81 4.07 -8.83 4.08
C ARG A 81 5.37 -9.62 4.07
N MET A 82 5.27 -10.88 4.46
CA MET A 82 6.39 -11.81 4.51
C MET A 82 6.35 -12.72 3.28
N ASP A 83 7.52 -13.01 2.72
CA ASP A 83 7.66 -13.97 1.63
C ASP A 83 7.68 -15.41 2.14
N GLY A 84 7.35 -16.37 1.25
CA GLY A 84 7.36 -17.81 1.53
C GLY A 84 6.03 -18.32 2.06
N ALA A 85 6.06 -19.26 3.01
CA ALA A 85 4.89 -19.90 3.63
C ALA A 85 4.15 -18.97 4.62
N ALA A 86 3.90 -17.72 4.23
CA ALA A 86 3.19 -16.75 5.04
C ALA A 86 1.66 -16.93 4.92
N LEU A 87 0.96 -16.85 6.04
CA LEU A 87 -0.49 -17.00 6.11
C LEU A 87 -1.21 -15.66 5.90
N TYR A 88 -2.40 -15.71 5.30
CA TYR A 88 -3.25 -14.55 5.08
C TYR A 88 -3.99 -14.13 6.35
N TYR A 89 -3.74 -12.91 6.83
CA TYR A 89 -4.40 -12.35 8.02
C TYR A 89 -5.47 -11.32 7.70
N GLY A 90 -5.47 -10.72 6.52
CA GLY A 90 -6.48 -9.72 6.13
C GLY A 90 -5.90 -8.64 5.23
N MET A 91 -6.52 -7.46 5.29
CA MET A 91 -6.04 -6.25 4.60
C MET A 91 -5.72 -5.17 5.61
N ASN A 92 -4.66 -4.42 5.32
CA ASN A 92 -4.32 -3.22 6.06
C ASN A 92 -5.38 -2.14 5.78
N ALA A 93 -6.03 -1.63 6.82
CA ALA A 93 -7.14 -0.69 6.68
C ALA A 93 -6.73 0.67 6.08
N LEU A 94 -5.45 1.05 6.15
CA LEU A 94 -4.96 2.33 5.64
C LEU A 94 -4.51 2.23 4.18
N SER A 95 -3.75 1.19 3.85
CA SER A 95 -3.16 1.01 2.52
C SER A 95 -3.97 0.09 1.60
N ASN A 96 -4.93 -0.67 2.14
CA ASN A 96 -5.63 -1.76 1.46
C ASN A 96 -4.71 -2.87 0.93
N ASN A 97 -3.46 -2.92 1.39
CA ASN A 97 -2.53 -3.99 1.05
C ASN A 97 -2.81 -5.25 1.86
N VAL A 98 -2.46 -6.40 1.31
CA VAL A 98 -2.63 -7.71 1.97
C VAL A 98 -1.63 -7.88 3.11
N ILE A 99 -2.12 -8.35 4.25
CA ILE A 99 -1.31 -8.76 5.40
C ILE A 99 -1.01 -10.25 5.27
N MET A 100 0.27 -10.57 5.06
CA MET A 100 0.78 -11.95 5.02
C MET A 100 1.89 -12.12 6.04
N ALA A 101 1.74 -13.06 6.97
CA ALA A 101 2.74 -13.30 8.00
C ALA A 101 2.97 -14.78 8.29
N ASP A 102 4.23 -15.13 8.56
CA ASP A 102 4.61 -16.39 9.18
C ASP A 102 5.03 -16.11 10.63
N ARG A 103 4.16 -16.43 11.59
CA ARG A 103 4.41 -16.13 13.01
C ARG A 103 5.64 -16.84 13.55
N LYS A 104 6.06 -17.98 12.99
CA LYS A 104 7.24 -18.74 13.45
C LYS A 104 8.53 -17.95 13.27
N ARG A 105 8.57 -17.02 12.31
CA ARG A 105 9.72 -16.16 12.01
C ARG A 105 9.67 -14.82 12.77
N LEU A 106 8.60 -14.55 13.52
CA LEU A 106 8.49 -13.36 14.35
C LEU A 106 9.15 -13.59 15.71
N LYS A 107 9.49 -12.50 16.41
CA LYS A 107 10.08 -12.57 17.76
C LYS A 107 9.20 -13.32 18.76
N ASN A 108 7.88 -13.28 18.58
CA ASN A 108 6.92 -14.05 19.35
C ASN A 108 5.94 -14.72 18.37
N PRO A 109 5.84 -16.06 18.35
CA PRO A 109 4.99 -16.79 17.43
C PRO A 109 3.51 -16.88 17.87
N ASN A 110 3.18 -16.40 19.07
CA ASN A 110 1.83 -16.51 19.63
C ASN A 110 0.87 -15.51 18.95
N GLY A 111 -0.40 -15.90 18.81
CA GLY A 111 -1.47 -15.03 18.32
C GLY A 111 -2.71 -15.09 19.21
N LEU A 112 -3.52 -14.03 19.16
CA LEU A 112 -4.72 -13.88 19.96
C LEU A 112 -5.82 -13.21 19.13
N PHE A 113 -7.00 -13.83 19.12
CA PHE A 113 -8.19 -13.26 18.49
C PHE A 113 -9.09 -12.62 19.57
N LEU A 114 -9.27 -11.30 19.51
CA LEU A 114 -10.13 -10.52 20.41
C LEU A 114 -11.33 -9.91 19.67
N GLY A 115 -12.47 -9.78 20.35
CA GLY A 115 -13.75 -9.48 19.71
C GLY A 115 -14.96 -9.93 20.53
N THR A 116 -16.10 -9.28 20.29
CA THR A 116 -17.41 -9.60 20.90
C THR A 116 -18.06 -10.83 20.23
N PRO A 117 -19.10 -11.44 20.83
CA PRO A 117 -19.91 -12.44 20.13
C PRO A 117 -20.39 -11.93 18.76
N GLY A 118 -20.30 -12.75 17.72
CA GLY A 118 -20.67 -12.40 16.35
C GLY A 118 -19.64 -11.57 15.56
N SER A 119 -18.50 -11.20 16.14
CA SER A 119 -17.47 -10.38 15.45
C SER A 119 -16.60 -11.16 14.44
N GLY A 120 -16.86 -12.45 14.24
CA GLY A 120 -16.05 -13.30 13.35
C GLY A 120 -14.76 -13.85 13.98
N LYS A 121 -14.65 -13.81 15.30
CA LYS A 121 -13.48 -14.31 16.04
C LYS A 121 -13.21 -15.80 15.81
N SER A 122 -14.22 -16.65 15.95
CA SER A 122 -14.13 -18.10 15.70
C SER A 122 -13.83 -18.40 14.23
N PHE A 123 -14.42 -17.64 13.31
CA PHE A 123 -14.15 -17.76 11.87
C PHE A 123 -12.67 -17.46 11.54
N ALA A 124 -12.09 -16.42 12.13
CA ALA A 124 -10.69 -16.09 11.94
C ALA A 124 -9.75 -17.19 12.48
N ALA A 125 -10.07 -17.76 13.65
CA ALA A 125 -9.32 -18.87 14.24
C ALA A 125 -9.41 -20.15 13.38
N LYS A 126 -10.62 -20.53 12.94
CA LYS A 126 -10.84 -21.69 12.05
C LYS A 126 -10.09 -21.53 10.74
N ARG A 127 -10.16 -20.36 10.11
CA ARG A 127 -9.41 -20.06 8.89
C ARG A 127 -7.92 -20.27 9.11
N GLU A 128 -7.36 -19.75 10.20
CA GLU A 128 -5.94 -19.96 10.51
C GLU A 128 -5.60 -21.46 10.70
N ILE A 129 -6.43 -22.21 11.43
CA ILE A 129 -6.26 -23.66 11.62
C ILE A 129 -6.23 -24.42 10.29
N THR A 130 -7.22 -24.18 9.42
CA THR A 130 -7.30 -24.83 8.10
C THR A 130 -6.07 -24.50 7.25
N PHE A 131 -5.63 -23.25 7.26
CA PHE A 131 -4.44 -22.84 6.52
C PHE A 131 -3.17 -23.53 7.04
N ILE A 132 -3.01 -23.67 8.35
CA ILE A 132 -1.89 -24.42 8.95
C ILE A 132 -1.94 -25.88 8.48
N MET A 133 -3.09 -26.55 8.59
CA MET A 133 -3.23 -27.95 8.18
C MET A 133 -2.93 -28.19 6.70
N LEU A 134 -3.26 -27.22 5.83
CA LEU A 134 -3.06 -27.35 4.38
C LEU A 134 -1.65 -26.94 3.92
N MET A 135 -1.04 -25.94 4.56
CA MET A 135 0.22 -25.36 4.11
C MET A 135 1.44 -25.86 4.86
N THR A 136 1.27 -26.46 6.03
CA THR A 136 2.37 -26.94 6.87
C THR A 136 2.16 -28.40 7.26
N GLN A 137 3.21 -29.01 7.83
CA GLN A 137 3.16 -30.34 8.42
C GLN A 137 3.05 -30.26 9.94
N ASP A 138 2.46 -29.17 10.45
CA ASP A 138 2.36 -28.95 11.89
C ASP A 138 1.20 -29.74 12.49
N ASN A 139 1.39 -30.17 13.73
CA ASN A 139 0.31 -30.74 14.53
C ASN A 139 -0.57 -29.63 15.09
N VAL A 140 -1.88 -29.75 14.90
CA VAL A 140 -2.87 -28.81 15.46
C VAL A 140 -3.59 -29.48 16.62
N ILE A 141 -3.59 -28.82 17.78
CA ILE A 141 -4.33 -29.25 18.97
C ILE A 141 -5.41 -28.20 19.24
N ILE A 142 -6.66 -28.65 19.40
CA ILE A 142 -7.82 -27.78 19.56
C ILE A 142 -8.49 -28.12 20.89
N CYS A 143 -8.59 -27.13 21.77
CA CYS A 143 -9.37 -27.20 23.01
C CYS A 143 -10.60 -26.30 22.85
N ASP A 144 -11.74 -26.90 22.53
CA ASP A 144 -12.96 -26.18 22.21
C ASP A 144 -14.07 -26.50 23.21
N PRO A 145 -14.27 -25.67 24.25
CA PRO A 145 -15.35 -25.85 25.22
C PRO A 145 -16.72 -25.47 24.68
N GLU A 146 -16.79 -24.73 23.55
CA GLU A 146 -18.05 -24.23 22.97
C GLU A 146 -18.55 -25.11 21.81
N ASP A 147 -17.77 -26.14 21.42
CA ASP A 147 -18.05 -27.10 20.33
C ASP A 147 -18.31 -26.45 18.96
N GLU A 148 -17.69 -25.29 18.70
CA GLU A 148 -17.84 -24.56 17.44
C GLU A 148 -16.97 -25.12 16.30
N VAL A 149 -15.87 -25.82 16.59
CA VAL A 149 -14.81 -26.17 15.61
C VAL A 149 -14.98 -27.58 15.04
N ARG A 150 -15.59 -28.52 15.78
CA ARG A 150 -15.70 -29.93 15.38
C ARG A 150 -16.52 -30.19 14.11
N GLN A 151 -17.46 -29.31 13.76
CA GLN A 151 -18.41 -29.57 12.67
C GLN A 151 -17.89 -29.21 11.27
N GLU A 152 -16.80 -28.45 11.16
CA GLU A 152 -16.39 -27.82 9.89
C GLU A 152 -14.99 -28.23 9.38
N VAL A 153 -14.19 -28.92 10.21
CA VAL A 153 -12.79 -29.29 9.90
C VAL A 153 -12.61 -30.81 9.71
N ALA A 154 -13.71 -31.53 9.46
CA ALA A 154 -13.72 -32.97 9.17
C ALA A 154 -13.57 -33.26 7.66
#